data_AF-A0A165DMS8-F1
#
_entry.id   AF-A0A165DMS8-F1
#
_cell.length_a   1.000
_cell.length_b   1.000
_cell.length_c   1.000
_cell.angle_alpha   90.00
_cell.angle_beta   90.00
_cell.angle_gamma   90.00
#
_symmetry.space_group_name_H-M   'P 1'
#
loop_
_entity.id
_entity.type
_entity.pdbx_description
1 polymer ?
#
loop_
_entity_poly.entity_id
_entity_poly.type
_entity_poly.pdbx_seq_one_letter_code
_entity_poly.pdbx_strand_id
1 'polypeptide(L)'
;MAGWMYEMRNFTPVTSFLALAAIQIGPFIPPATLDALLSPIPMQTHEADLPAQFTCRLWFRYAIRVLMAAGHINCLDINALEAEGEHAGEYHRNKVAFERQMGGVYRSRYCIF
;
A
#
# COMPACT_ATOMS: atom_id res chain seq x y z
N MET A 1 15.74 7.82 17.96
CA MET A 1 15.78 8.41 16.61
C MET A 1 14.47 8.08 15.94
N ALA A 2 13.73 9.07 15.45
CA ALA A 2 12.49 8.85 14.71
C ALA A 2 12.86 8.32 13.32
N GLY A 3 12.81 6.99 13.16
CA GLY A 3 13.08 6.30 11.91
C GLY A 3 11.81 5.63 11.39
N TRP A 4 11.78 5.38 10.09
CA TRP A 4 10.75 4.54 9.48
C TRP A 4 11.01 3.08 9.86
N MET A 5 9.95 2.33 10.15
CA MET A 5 10.02 0.90 10.47
C MET A 5 8.95 0.13 9.72
N TYR A 6 9.26 -1.13 9.41
CA TYR A 6 8.27 -2.08 8.92
C TYR A 6 7.52 -2.68 10.12
N GLU A 7 6.21 -2.74 10.02
CA GLU A 7 5.34 -3.37 11.01
C GLU A 7 4.29 -4.22 10.30
N MET A 8 4.15 -5.47 10.73
CA MET A 8 2.99 -6.30 10.38
C MET A 8 2.00 -6.29 11.55
N ARG A 9 0.75 -5.93 11.26
CA ARG A 9 -0.30 -5.83 12.26
C ARG A 9 -1.60 -6.46 11.77
N ASN A 10 -2.30 -7.15 12.66
CA ASN A 10 -3.68 -7.56 12.41
C ASN A 10 -4.57 -6.31 12.32
N PHE A 11 -4.99 -5.97 11.12
CA PHE A 11 -5.68 -4.73 10.82
C PHE A 11 -6.79 -4.95 9.79
N THR A 12 -7.95 -4.35 10.05
CA THR A 12 -9.11 -4.39 9.16
C THR A 12 -9.48 -2.96 8.74
N PRO A 13 -9.37 -2.60 7.45
CA PRO A 13 -9.63 -1.24 6.98
C PRO A 13 -11.02 -0.72 7.36
N VAL A 14 -12.03 -1.60 7.30
CA VAL A 14 -13.45 -1.28 7.55
C VAL A 14 -13.70 -0.83 8.99
N THR A 15 -12.86 -1.24 9.95
CA THR A 15 -13.04 -0.90 11.37
C THR A 15 -12.08 0.18 11.86
N SER A 16 -11.31 0.79 10.95
CA SER A 16 -10.28 1.75 11.32
C SER A 16 -10.72 3.18 11.06
N PHE A 17 -10.74 3.98 12.13
CA PHE A 17 -10.86 5.44 12.02
C PHE A 17 -9.59 6.11 11.47
N LEU A 18 -8.51 5.34 11.28
CA LEU A 18 -7.23 5.84 10.78
C LEU A 18 -7.01 5.53 9.29
N ALA A 19 -7.83 4.67 8.67
CA ALA A 19 -7.75 4.38 7.25
C ALA A 19 -8.79 5.19 6.47
N LEU A 20 -8.31 6.04 5.55
CA LEU A 20 -9.17 6.77 4.61
C LEU A 20 -9.71 5.86 3.52
N ALA A 21 -8.87 4.97 3.00
CA ALA A 21 -9.23 4.03 1.97
C ALA A 21 -8.32 2.79 2.04
N ALA A 22 -8.81 1.68 1.49
CA ALA A 22 -8.00 0.50 1.19
C ALA A 22 -8.27 0.04 -0.25
N ILE A 23 -7.21 -0.39 -0.93
CA ILE A 23 -7.29 -0.92 -2.28
C ILE A 23 -6.83 -2.38 -2.25
N GLN A 24 -7.69 -3.28 -2.69
CA GLN A 24 -7.36 -4.69 -2.91
C GLN A 24 -6.57 -4.83 -4.20
N ILE A 25 -5.32 -5.30 -4.09
CA ILE A 25 -4.37 -5.47 -5.20
C ILE A 25 -4.11 -6.94 -5.56
N GLY A 26 -4.69 -7.88 -4.80
CA GLY A 26 -4.43 -9.31 -4.98
C GLY A 26 -5.34 -10.22 -4.17
N PRO A 27 -5.20 -11.53 -4.35
CA PRO A 27 -5.83 -12.53 -3.49
C PRO A 27 -5.17 -12.53 -2.11
N PHE A 28 -5.72 -13.34 -1.20
CA PHE A 28 -5.13 -13.54 0.12
C PHE A 28 -3.73 -14.18 0.02
N ILE A 29 -2.75 -13.55 0.65
CA ILE A 29 -1.38 -14.07 0.81
C ILE A 29 -1.20 -14.42 2.30
N PRO A 30 -0.73 -15.63 2.65
CA PRO A 30 -0.46 -15.98 4.04
C PRO A 30 0.48 -14.97 4.72
N PRO A 31 0.21 -14.54 5.97
CA PRO A 31 1.03 -13.54 6.65
C PRO A 31 2.51 -13.90 6.71
N ALA A 32 2.86 -15.17 6.96
CA ALA A 32 4.25 -15.63 6.97
C ALA A 32 4.96 -15.46 5.61
N THR A 33 4.24 -15.69 4.50
CA THR A 33 4.76 -15.47 3.15
C THR A 33 4.96 -13.98 2.88
N LEU A 34 3.99 -13.16 3.27
CA LEU A 34 4.08 -11.70 3.12
C LEU A 34 5.27 -11.16 3.93
N ASP A 35 5.45 -11.62 5.16
CA ASP A 35 6.52 -11.17 6.05
C ASP A 35 7.90 -11.52 5.50
N ALA A 36 8.07 -12.75 5.01
CA ALA A 36 9.32 -13.21 4.42
C ALA A 36 9.74 -12.40 3.18
N LEU A 37 8.77 -11.87 2.43
CA LEU A 37 9.02 -11.05 1.23
C LEU A 37 9.23 -9.58 1.55
N LEU A 38 8.49 -9.02 2.51
CA LEU A 38 8.45 -7.59 2.75
C LEU A 38 9.40 -7.12 3.86
N SER A 39 9.60 -7.91 4.93
CA SER A 39 10.48 -7.54 6.03
C SER A 39 11.95 -7.28 5.63
N PRO A 40 12.53 -7.92 4.59
CA PRO A 40 13.89 -7.62 4.15
C PRO A 40 14.02 -6.30 3.38
N ILE A 41 12.89 -5.68 2.97
CA ILE A 41 12.92 -4.44 2.20
C ILE A 41 13.39 -3.30 3.10
N PRO A 42 14.54 -2.66 2.79
CA PRO A 42 15.09 -1.65 3.67
C PRO A 42 14.22 -0.39 3.67
N MET A 43 14.14 0.28 4.83
CA MET A 43 13.44 1.54 5.01
C MET A 43 14.25 2.74 4.47
N GLN A 44 14.63 2.66 3.19
CA GLN A 44 15.43 3.64 2.47
C GLN A 44 14.99 3.73 1.00
N THR A 45 15.31 4.85 0.32
CA THR A 45 14.94 5.02 -1.10
C THR A 45 15.63 3.98 -1.95
N HIS A 46 14.87 3.25 -2.77
CA HIS A 46 15.42 2.33 -3.75
C HIS A 46 16.18 3.09 -4.85
N GLU A 47 17.26 2.53 -5.37
CA GLU A 47 18.15 3.20 -6.35
C GLU A 47 17.40 3.76 -7.56
N ALA A 48 16.42 3.01 -8.08
CA ALA A 48 15.58 3.40 -9.21
C ALA A 48 14.71 4.65 -8.98
N ASP A 49 14.54 5.09 -7.73
CA ASP A 49 13.72 6.24 -7.35
C ASP A 49 14.58 7.42 -6.80
N LEU A 50 15.92 7.33 -6.87
CA LEU A 50 16.82 8.45 -6.57
C LEU A 50 16.67 9.57 -7.61
N PRO A 51 16.83 10.86 -7.22
CA PRO A 51 17.31 11.35 -5.92
C PRO A 51 16.21 11.63 -4.89
N ALA A 52 15.02 11.02 -5.02
CA ALA A 52 13.92 11.31 -4.10
C ALA A 52 14.25 10.89 -2.65
N GLN A 53 13.76 11.69 -1.69
CA GLN A 53 13.81 11.30 -0.28
C GLN A 53 12.84 10.16 0.02
N PHE A 54 13.19 9.34 1.00
CA PHE A 54 12.38 8.19 1.38
C PHE A 54 10.97 8.62 1.81
N THR A 55 9.97 7.88 1.33
CA THR A 55 8.59 7.96 1.79
C THR A 55 7.99 6.56 1.85
N CYS A 56 6.97 6.33 2.67
CA CYS A 56 6.23 5.06 2.67
C CYS A 56 5.68 4.71 1.28
N ARG A 57 5.34 5.72 0.46
CA ARG A 57 4.91 5.52 -0.92
C ARG A 57 5.99 4.84 -1.77
N LEU A 58 7.22 5.33 -1.71
CA LEU A 58 8.36 4.71 -2.41
C LEU A 58 8.64 3.29 -1.92
N TRP A 59 8.53 3.05 -0.62
CA TRP A 59 8.65 1.70 -0.07
C TRP A 59 7.55 0.78 -0.60
N PHE A 60 6.29 1.24 -0.62
CA PHE A 60 5.15 0.48 -1.14
C PHE A 60 5.32 0.10 -2.61
N ARG A 61 5.81 1.04 -3.43
CA ARG A 61 6.13 0.81 -4.84
C ARG A 61 7.16 -0.30 -5.01
N TYR A 62 8.19 -0.33 -4.16
CA TYR A 62 9.16 -1.43 -4.18
C TYR A 62 8.55 -2.75 -3.68
N ALA A 63 7.75 -2.72 -2.62
CA ALA A 63 7.01 -3.89 -2.13
C ALA A 63 6.11 -4.52 -3.20
N ILE A 64 5.38 -3.70 -3.98
CA ILE A 64 4.56 -4.18 -5.10
C ILE A 64 5.43 -4.91 -6.14
N ARG A 65 6.60 -4.34 -6.50
CA ARG A 65 7.53 -5.00 -7.43
C ARG A 65 8.02 -6.35 -6.91
N VAL A 66 8.34 -6.45 -5.62
CA VAL A 66 8.77 -7.71 -4.98
C VAL A 66 7.64 -8.75 -5.05
N LEU A 67 6.40 -8.35 -4.73
CA LEU A 67 5.24 -9.26 -4.79
C LEU A 67 4.90 -9.69 -6.23
N MET A 68 5.07 -8.80 -7.21
CA MET A 68 4.91 -9.13 -8.63
C MET A 68 5.98 -10.11 -9.10
N ALA A 69 7.25 -9.87 -8.74
CA ALA A 69 8.37 -10.75 -9.09
C ALA A 69 8.22 -12.15 -8.47
N ALA A 70 7.62 -12.25 -7.27
CA ALA A 70 7.28 -13.50 -6.62
C ALA A 70 6.01 -14.18 -7.17
N GLY A 71 5.29 -13.53 -8.11
CA GLY A 71 4.08 -14.08 -8.72
C GLY A 71 2.84 -14.06 -7.82
N HIS A 72 2.84 -13.30 -6.73
CA HIS A 72 1.71 -13.23 -5.79
C HIS A 72 0.64 -12.22 -6.21
N ILE A 73 1.03 -11.18 -6.95
CA ILE A 73 0.12 -10.18 -7.51
C ILE A 73 0.51 -9.91 -8.96
N ASN A 74 -0.44 -9.44 -9.76
CA ASN A 74 -0.18 -9.03 -11.13
C ASN A 74 -0.76 -7.63 -11.37
N CYS A 75 0.10 -6.61 -11.32
CA CYS A 75 -0.27 -5.23 -11.59
C CYS A 75 0.28 -4.77 -12.94
N LEU A 76 -0.60 -4.29 -13.81
CA LEU A 76 -0.26 -3.86 -15.17
C LEU A 76 0.52 -2.53 -15.16
N ASP A 77 0.13 -1.63 -14.26
CA ASP A 77 0.74 -0.30 -14.13
C ASP A 77 0.75 0.13 -12.65
N ILE A 78 1.95 0.15 -12.06
CA ILE A 78 2.14 0.55 -10.66
C ILE A 78 1.90 2.05 -10.49
N ASN A 79 2.25 2.89 -11.47
CA ASN A 79 2.03 4.33 -11.36
C ASN A 79 0.53 4.64 -11.37
N ALA A 80 -0.24 3.92 -12.20
CA ALA A 80 -1.69 4.07 -12.25
C ALA A 80 -2.37 3.56 -10.96
N LEU A 81 -1.86 2.47 -10.36
CA LEU A 81 -2.28 2.00 -9.04
C LEU A 81 -2.01 3.06 -7.95
N GLU A 82 -0.84 3.71 -7.97
CA GLU A 82 -0.53 4.78 -7.02
C GLU A 82 -1.49 5.97 -7.18
N ALA A 83 -1.76 6.39 -8.41
CA ALA A 83 -2.74 7.45 -8.70
C ALA A 83 -4.16 7.08 -8.25
N GLU A 84 -4.54 5.80 -8.36
CA GLU A 84 -5.82 5.28 -7.85
C GLU A 84 -5.88 5.35 -6.31
N GLY A 85 -4.79 5.01 -5.63
CA GLY A 85 -4.63 5.16 -4.18
C GLY A 85 -4.75 6.61 -3.71
N GLU A 86 -4.06 7.52 -4.39
CA GLU A 86 -4.12 8.95 -4.12
C GLU A 86 -5.54 9.49 -4.30
N HIS A 87 -6.19 9.16 -5.42
CA HIS A 87 -7.56 9.58 -5.68
C HIS A 87 -8.56 9.07 -4.63
N ALA A 88 -8.47 7.79 -4.25
CA ALA A 88 -9.32 7.22 -3.20
C ALA A 88 -9.07 7.88 -1.84
N GLY A 89 -7.81 8.18 -1.51
CA GLY A 89 -7.44 8.90 -0.30
C GLY A 89 -8.02 10.31 -0.26
N GLU A 90 -7.88 11.08 -1.34
CA GLU A 90 -8.45 12.44 -1.44
C GLU A 90 -9.97 12.44 -1.36
N TYR A 91 -10.63 11.49 -2.02
CA TYR A 91 -12.09 11.39 -2.00
C TYR A 91 -12.65 11.18 -0.60
N HIS A 92 -11.96 10.38 0.23
CA HIS A 92 -12.38 10.09 1.60
C HIS A 92 -11.83 11.07 2.65
N ARG A 93 -10.81 11.86 2.32
CA ARG A 93 -10.14 12.78 3.27
C ARG A 93 -11.14 13.63 4.04
N ASN A 94 -12.03 14.33 3.33
CA ASN A 94 -13.00 15.24 3.97
C ASN A 94 -14.10 14.46 4.72
N LYS A 95 -14.54 13.34 4.15
CA LYS A 95 -15.61 12.50 4.73
C LYS A 95 -15.20 11.87 6.06
N VAL A 96 -13.97 11.37 6.13
CA VAL A 96 -13.44 10.79 7.37
C VAL A 96 -13.05 11.88 8.37
N ALA A 97 -12.38 12.95 7.91
CA ALA A 97 -11.88 13.99 8.82
C ALA A 97 -12.97 14.85 9.45
N PHE A 98 -14.05 15.14 8.73
CA PHE A 98 -15.05 16.13 9.16
C PHE A 98 -16.46 15.56 9.31
N GLU A 99 -16.81 14.52 8.56
CA GLU A 99 -18.19 13.99 8.51
C GLU A 99 -18.37 12.70 9.32
N ARG A 100 -17.32 12.22 10.00
CA ARG A 100 -17.29 10.95 10.77
C ARG A 100 -17.76 9.73 9.95
N GLN A 101 -17.55 9.77 8.63
CA GLN A 101 -17.84 8.62 7.76
C GLN A 101 -16.65 7.65 7.78
N MET A 102 -16.93 6.37 7.57
CA MET A 102 -15.89 5.35 7.43
C MET A 102 -15.22 5.45 6.05
N GLY A 103 -13.95 5.07 5.97
CA GLY A 103 -13.23 4.97 4.70
C GLY A 103 -13.80 3.91 3.76
N GLY A 104 -13.38 3.96 2.50
CA GLY A 104 -13.83 3.03 1.46
C GLY A 104 -12.88 1.85 1.22
N VAL A 105 -13.43 0.69 0.87
CA VAL A 105 -12.66 -0.43 0.32
C VAL A 105 -12.94 -0.53 -1.17
N TYR A 106 -11.87 -0.55 -1.95
CA TYR A 106 -11.90 -0.59 -3.41
C TYR A 106 -11.15 -1.81 -3.91
N ARG A 107 -11.48 -2.26 -5.12
CA ARG A 107 -10.67 -3.21 -5.87
C ARG A 107 -9.89 -2.45 -6.93
N SER A 108 -8.59 -2.73 -7.04
CA SER A 108 -7.80 -2.02 -8.04
C SER A 108 -8.25 -2.36 -9.45
N ARG A 109 -8.27 -1.37 -10.33
CA ARG A 109 -8.46 -1.57 -11.78
C ARG A 109 -7.17 -1.96 -12.50
N TYR A 110 -6.03 -1.79 -11.84
CA TYR A 110 -4.70 -1.98 -12.43
C TYR A 110 -4.00 -3.24 -11.93
N CYS A 111 -4.53 -3.91 -10.90
CA CYS A 111 -4.08 -5.23 -10.48
C CYS A 111 -5.16 -6.28 -10.76
N ILE A 112 -4.81 -7.29 -11.55
CA ILE A 112 -5.70 -8.35 -12.01
C ILE A 112 -5.38 -9.67 -11.29
N PHE A 113 -6.42 -10.32 -10.78
CA PHE A 113 -6.34 -11.57 -10.02
C PHE A 113 -7.71 -12.26 -9.94
#